data_AF-A0A7Y9JI36-F1
#
_entry.id   AF-A0A7Y9JI36-F1
#
_cell.length_a   1.000
_cell.length_b   1.000
_cell.length_c   1.000
_cell.angle_alpha   90.00
_cell.angle_beta   90.00
_cell.angle_gamma   90.00
#
_symmetry.space_group_name_H-M   'P 1'
#
loop_
_entity.id
_entity.type
_entity.pdbx_description
1 polymer ?
#
loop_
_entity_poly.entity_id
_entity_poly.type
_entity_poly.pdbx_seq_one_letter_code
_entity_poly.pdbx_strand_id
1 'polypeptide(L)'
;MTEWGEEALARLRAAAHRGFGDADLLQGRPLGPVLQYAGDVLVAALEQGRDVRSLALACLDELNGRALPGDAELADEVAAALGVRAPTGLVPLPVDLGAVAAAMQDGCQVLDPERGDVLPAGEADGLPVPPGVLPEGEDARRGAARAWLAGQGFRPAPRSL
;
A
#
# COMPACT_ATOMS: atom_id res chain seq x y z
N MET A 1 5.91 -22.97 -9.04
CA MET A 1 5.54 -21.69 -8.40
C MET A 1 4.10 -21.42 -8.79
N THR A 2 3.23 -21.18 -7.82
CA THR A 2 1.81 -20.91 -8.10
C THR A 2 1.67 -19.42 -8.43
N GLU A 3 1.22 -19.10 -9.64
CA GLU A 3 0.98 -17.72 -10.05
C GLU A 3 -0.23 -17.11 -9.30
N TRP A 4 -0.32 -15.78 -9.36
CA TRP A 4 -1.44 -15.03 -8.80
C TRP A 4 -2.66 -15.14 -9.69
N GLY A 5 -3.55 -16.09 -9.38
CA GLY A 5 -4.89 -16.15 -9.96
C GLY A 5 -5.82 -15.06 -9.40
N GLU A 6 -6.92 -14.80 -10.11
CA GLU A 6 -7.89 -13.76 -9.76
C GLU A 6 -8.45 -13.90 -8.34
N GLU A 7 -8.83 -15.11 -7.92
CA GLU A 7 -9.35 -15.37 -6.57
C GLU A 7 -8.29 -15.07 -5.49
N ALA A 8 -7.04 -15.48 -5.72
CA ALA A 8 -5.95 -15.23 -4.78
C ALA A 8 -5.65 -13.73 -4.67
N LEU A 9 -5.66 -13.01 -5.79
CA LEU A 9 -5.51 -11.55 -5.81
C LEU A 9 -6.66 -10.86 -5.09
N ALA A 10 -7.91 -11.28 -5.32
CA ALA A 10 -9.07 -10.71 -4.64
C ALA A 10 -8.97 -10.87 -3.11
N ARG A 11 -8.53 -12.04 -2.64
CA ARG A 11 -8.29 -12.29 -1.20
C ARG A 11 -7.17 -11.43 -0.66
N LEU A 12 -6.06 -11.30 -1.39
CA LEU A 12 -4.93 -10.46 -0.99
C LEU A 12 -5.34 -8.98 -0.89
N ARG A 13 -6.05 -8.46 -1.89
CA ARG A 13 -6.60 -7.09 -1.89
C ARG A 13 -7.48 -6.84 -0.68
N ALA A 14 -8.39 -7.77 -0.38
CA ALA A 14 -9.28 -7.67 0.76
C ALA A 14 -8.51 -7.70 2.09
N ALA A 15 -7.49 -8.55 2.21
CA ALA A 15 -6.64 -8.61 3.40
C ALA A 15 -5.89 -7.30 3.63
N ALA A 16 -5.25 -6.76 2.59
CA ALA A 16 -4.54 -5.47 2.66
C ALA A 16 -5.49 -4.32 3.02
N HIS A 17 -6.64 -4.21 2.36
CA HIS A 17 -7.62 -3.15 2.62
C HIS A 17 -8.15 -3.16 4.07
N ARG A 18 -8.33 -4.35 4.65
CA ARG A 18 -8.83 -4.53 6.02
C ARG A 18 -7.73 -4.57 7.08
N GLY A 19 -6.46 -4.53 6.70
CA GLY A 19 -5.34 -4.66 7.65
C GLY A 19 -5.25 -6.06 8.27
N PHE A 20 -5.67 -7.08 7.54
CA PHE A 20 -5.54 -8.45 8.00
C PHE A 20 -4.16 -8.98 7.66
N GLY A 21 -3.38 -9.34 8.68
CA GLY A 21 -2.05 -9.91 8.56
C GLY A 21 -2.05 -11.38 8.14
N ASP A 22 -2.86 -11.73 7.13
CA ASP A 22 -2.99 -13.09 6.61
C ASP A 22 -1.84 -13.44 5.65
N ALA A 23 -0.63 -13.56 6.21
CA ALA A 23 0.58 -13.86 5.45
C ALA A 23 0.59 -15.26 4.82
N ASP A 24 -0.33 -16.16 5.21
CA ASP A 24 -0.49 -17.48 4.59
C ASP A 24 -0.88 -17.36 3.11
N LEU A 25 -1.53 -16.26 2.72
CA LEU A 25 -1.86 -15.94 1.33
C LEU A 25 -0.61 -15.82 0.43
N LEU A 26 0.54 -15.49 1.02
CA LEU A 26 1.80 -15.22 0.32
C LEU A 26 2.69 -16.46 0.18
N GLN A 27 2.44 -17.52 0.96
CA GLN A 27 3.30 -18.69 1.03
C GLN A 27 3.41 -19.41 -0.31
N GLY A 28 4.65 -19.66 -0.76
CA GLY A 28 4.94 -20.38 -2.00
C GLY A 28 4.61 -19.64 -3.30
N ARG A 29 4.32 -18.34 -3.23
CA ARG A 29 4.01 -17.47 -4.37
C ARG A 29 5.09 -16.41 -4.58
N PRO A 30 5.33 -15.95 -5.83
CA PRO A 30 6.24 -14.83 -6.08
C PRO A 30 5.64 -13.52 -5.55
N LEU A 31 6.45 -12.71 -4.85
CA LEU A 31 6.00 -11.41 -4.31
C LEU A 31 6.03 -10.31 -5.35
N GLY A 32 7.03 -10.30 -6.25
CA GLY A 32 7.25 -9.27 -7.28
C GLY A 32 6.01 -8.63 -7.93
N PRO A 33 4.99 -9.39 -8.38
CA PRO A 33 3.79 -8.83 -8.99
C PRO A 33 2.83 -8.09 -8.04
N VAL A 34 2.99 -8.26 -6.72
CA VAL A 34 2.04 -7.82 -5.68
C VAL A 34 2.74 -7.19 -4.47
N LEU A 35 3.98 -6.70 -4.62
CA LEU A 35 4.80 -6.21 -3.51
C LEU A 35 4.10 -5.16 -2.65
N GLN A 36 3.32 -4.25 -3.24
CA GLN A 36 2.61 -3.20 -2.52
C GLN A 36 1.49 -3.78 -1.63
N TYR A 37 0.79 -4.82 -2.09
CA TYR A 37 -0.19 -5.54 -1.28
C TYR A 37 0.45 -6.48 -0.25
N ALA A 38 1.51 -7.19 -0.65
CA ALA A 38 2.22 -8.12 0.21
C ALA A 38 2.85 -7.38 1.39
N GLY A 39 3.47 -6.22 1.15
CA GLY A 39 4.01 -5.37 2.20
C GLY A 39 2.95 -4.92 3.20
N ASP A 40 1.77 -4.51 2.75
CA ASP A 40 0.66 -4.11 3.65
C ASP A 40 0.24 -5.25 4.58
N VAL A 41 0.06 -6.45 4.03
CA VAL A 41 -0.29 -7.64 4.81
C VAL A 41 0.83 -8.03 5.77
N LEU A 42 2.09 -7.88 5.37
CA LEU A 42 3.25 -8.20 6.19
C LEU A 42 3.44 -7.21 7.35
N VAL A 43 3.26 -5.91 7.10
CA VAL A 43 3.26 -4.88 8.15
C VAL A 43 2.17 -5.20 9.17
N ALA A 44 0.94 -5.44 8.71
CA ALA A 44 -0.16 -5.81 9.60
C ALA A 44 0.12 -7.10 10.38
N ALA A 45 0.72 -8.11 9.75
CA ALA A 45 1.09 -9.36 10.41
C ALA A 45 2.16 -9.16 11.49
N LEU A 46 3.18 -8.34 11.23
CA LEU A 46 4.23 -8.00 12.20
C LEU A 46 3.67 -7.21 13.39
N GLU A 47 2.81 -6.23 13.13
CA GLU A 47 2.12 -5.45 14.18
C GLU A 47 1.21 -6.34 15.04
N GLN A 48 0.65 -7.40 14.45
CA GLN A 48 -0.13 -8.44 15.16
C GLN A 48 0.76 -9.48 15.87
N GLY A 49 2.08 -9.34 15.84
CA GLY A 49 3.03 -10.26 16.48
C GLY A 49 3.16 -11.62 15.81
N ARG A 50 2.76 -11.76 14.54
CA ARG A 50 2.89 -13.02 13.79
C ARG A 50 4.34 -13.24 13.37
N ASP A 51 4.76 -14.50 13.34
CA ASP A 51 6.10 -14.87 12.87
C ASP A 51 6.17 -14.91 11.34
N VAL A 52 6.40 -13.74 10.75
CA VAL A 52 6.52 -13.55 9.29
C VAL A 52 7.85 -12.90 8.89
N ARG A 53 8.82 -12.87 9.81
CA ARG A 53 10.06 -12.10 9.67
C ARG A 53 10.83 -12.41 8.40
N SER A 54 11.01 -13.68 8.07
CA SER A 54 11.73 -14.10 6.86
C SER A 54 11.05 -13.61 5.58
N LEU A 55 9.72 -13.63 5.55
CA LEU A 55 8.95 -13.17 4.41
C LEU A 55 8.96 -11.65 4.29
N ALA A 56 8.91 -10.93 5.42
CA ALA A 56 9.06 -9.48 5.47
C ALA A 56 10.45 -9.01 5.01
N LEU A 57 11.52 -9.73 5.37
CA LEU A 57 12.88 -9.44 4.85
C LEU A 57 12.97 -9.67 3.34
N ALA A 58 12.40 -10.75 2.83
CA ALA A 58 12.36 -11.00 1.38
C ALA A 58 11.58 -9.90 0.63
N CYS A 59 10.43 -9.48 1.18
CA CYS A 59 9.66 -8.37 0.65
C CYS A 59 10.45 -7.05 0.65
N LEU A 60 11.16 -6.75 1.74
CA LEU A 60 12.01 -5.58 1.86
C LEU A 60 13.13 -5.57 0.80
N ASP A 61 13.80 -6.70 0.59
CA ASP A 61 14.85 -6.82 -0.43
C ASP A 61 14.28 -6.61 -1.85
N GLU A 62 13.12 -7.20 -2.16
CA GLU A 62 12.46 -7.02 -3.47
C GLU A 62 12.00 -5.57 -3.70
N LEU A 63 11.44 -4.90 -2.69
CA LEU A 63 11.06 -3.49 -2.77
C LEU A 63 12.28 -2.59 -3.06
N ASN A 64 13.37 -2.79 -2.32
CA ASN A 64 14.61 -2.04 -2.51
C ASN A 64 15.26 -2.30 -3.88
N GLY A 65 15.15 -3.53 -4.40
CA GLY A 65 15.69 -3.90 -5.70
C GLY A 65 14.87 -3.36 -6.88
N ARG A 66 13.54 -3.29 -6.74
CA ARG A 66 12.61 -2.88 -7.80
C ARG A 66 12.55 -1.36 -7.97
N ALA A 67 12.55 -0.61 -6.86
CA ALA A 67 12.60 0.85 -6.81
C ALA A 67 11.53 1.56 -7.67
N LEU A 68 10.31 1.02 -7.73
CA LEU A 68 9.15 1.72 -8.30
C LEU A 68 8.62 2.78 -7.32
N PRO A 69 7.84 3.76 -7.79
CA PRO A 69 7.15 4.70 -6.91
C PRO A 69 6.40 3.97 -5.79
N GLY A 70 6.57 4.41 -4.55
CA GLY A 70 5.94 3.80 -3.37
C GLY A 70 6.73 2.66 -2.75
N ASP A 71 7.76 2.12 -3.42
CA ASP A 71 8.55 1.02 -2.88
C ASP A 71 9.42 1.48 -1.71
N ALA A 72 10.01 2.69 -1.78
CA ALA A 72 10.82 3.24 -0.71
C ALA A 72 9.98 3.51 0.55
N GLU A 73 8.79 4.08 0.38
CA GLU A 73 7.86 4.35 1.47
C GLU A 73 7.41 3.05 2.15
N LEU A 74 7.02 2.03 1.37
CA LEU A 74 6.62 0.74 1.93
C LEU A 74 7.81 -0.01 2.55
N ALA A 75 8.99 0.05 1.96
CA ALA A 75 10.21 -0.53 2.53
C ALA A 75 10.52 0.06 3.91
N ASP A 76 10.33 1.37 4.08
CA ASP A 76 10.50 2.03 5.37
C ASP A 76 9.46 1.57 6.40
N GLU A 77 8.20 1.38 6.00
CA GLU A 77 7.14 0.84 6.86
C GLU A 77 7.42 -0.62 7.27
N VAL A 78 7.84 -1.48 6.33
CA VAL A 78 8.23 -2.87 6.61
C VAL A 78 9.45 -2.92 7.54
N ALA A 79 10.47 -2.10 7.28
CA ALA A 79 11.66 -2.03 8.12
C ALA A 79 11.36 -1.52 9.55
N ALA A 80 10.42 -0.58 9.69
CA ALA A 80 9.94 -0.11 10.98
C ALA A 80 9.17 -1.20 11.73
N ALA A 81 8.26 -1.92 11.06
CA ALA A 81 7.52 -3.04 11.66
C ALA A 81 8.45 -4.20 12.07
N LEU A 82 9.58 -4.39 11.38
CA LEU A 82 10.64 -5.32 11.74
C LEU A 82 11.53 -4.85 12.90
N GLY A 83 11.39 -3.59 13.35
CA GLY A 83 12.25 -2.98 14.36
C GLY A 83 13.68 -2.69 13.88
N VAL A 84 13.91 -2.67 12.56
CA VAL A 84 15.22 -2.39 11.94
C VAL A 84 15.42 -0.88 11.75
N ARG A 85 14.33 -0.13 11.57
CA ARG A 85 14.33 1.33 11.41
C ARG A 85 13.33 1.97 12.37
N ALA A 86 13.53 3.25 12.71
CA ALA A 86 12.49 4.04 13.37
C ALA A 86 11.30 4.32 12.41
N PRO A 87 10.07 4.47 12.92
CA PRO A 87 8.94 4.91 12.11
C PRO A 87 9.21 6.27 11.42
N THR A 88 8.67 6.46 10.22
CA THR A 88 8.90 7.65 9.37
C THR A 88 8.28 8.94 9.91
N GLY A 89 7.37 8.85 10.89
CA GLY A 89 6.64 9.99 11.45
C GLY A 89 5.48 10.48 10.57
N LEU A 90 5.20 9.81 9.45
CA LEU A 90 4.03 10.09 8.60
C LEU A 90 2.72 9.78 9.36
N VAL A 91 1.72 10.63 9.14
CA VAL A 91 0.41 10.49 9.78
C VAL A 91 -0.36 9.34 9.13
N PRO A 92 -0.83 8.33 9.89
CA PRO A 92 -1.64 7.26 9.32
C PRO A 92 -3.00 7.79 8.86
N LEU A 93 -3.40 7.44 7.63
CA LEU A 93 -4.68 7.80 7.03
C LEU A 93 -5.43 6.56 6.53
N PRO A 94 -6.67 6.29 6.96
CA PRO A 94 -7.46 5.14 6.48
C PRO A 94 -7.93 5.34 5.03
N VAL A 95 -7.03 5.12 4.07
CA VAL A 95 -7.21 5.44 2.65
C VAL A 95 -7.08 4.20 1.77
N ASP A 96 -7.90 4.12 0.72
CA ASP A 96 -7.73 3.13 -0.33
C ASP A 96 -6.80 3.66 -1.43
N LEU A 97 -5.55 3.21 -1.45
CA LEU A 97 -4.59 3.58 -2.49
C LEU A 97 -5.03 3.19 -3.90
N GLY A 98 -5.88 2.16 -4.08
CA GLY A 98 -6.46 1.84 -5.37
C GLY A 98 -7.42 2.92 -5.85
N ALA A 99 -8.21 3.50 -4.94
CA ALA A 99 -9.09 4.61 -5.24
C ALA A 99 -8.30 5.90 -5.53
N VAL A 100 -7.23 6.17 -4.78
CA VAL A 100 -6.34 7.31 -5.05
C VAL A 100 -5.66 7.15 -6.40
N ALA A 101 -5.17 5.94 -6.73
CA ALA A 101 -4.56 5.68 -8.02
C ALA A 101 -5.56 5.85 -9.17
N ALA A 102 -6.79 5.36 -9.04
CA ALA A 102 -7.84 5.61 -10.02
C ALA A 102 -8.08 7.12 -10.21
N ALA A 103 -8.08 7.88 -9.10
CA ALA A 103 -8.25 9.32 -9.16
C ALA A 103 -7.13 10.10 -9.84
N MET A 104 -5.89 9.62 -9.70
CA MET A 104 -4.77 10.17 -10.45
C MET A 104 -4.91 9.91 -11.96
N GLN A 105 -5.61 8.85 -12.38
CA GLN A 105 -5.83 8.57 -13.80
C GLN A 105 -7.00 9.38 -14.39
N ASP A 106 -8.10 9.48 -13.65
CA ASP A 106 -9.30 10.18 -14.11
C ASP A 106 -9.15 11.70 -14.04
N GLY A 107 -8.43 12.20 -13.02
CA GLY A 107 -8.32 13.61 -12.70
C GLY A 107 -9.60 14.19 -12.06
N CYS A 108 -9.50 15.42 -11.54
CA CYS A 108 -10.63 16.17 -10.98
C CYS A 108 -11.26 15.58 -9.71
N GLN A 109 -10.45 15.00 -8.83
CA GLN A 109 -10.87 14.51 -7.52
C GLN A 109 -9.99 15.08 -6.40
N VAL A 110 -10.53 15.07 -5.18
CA VAL A 110 -9.84 15.47 -3.96
C VAL A 110 -9.82 14.31 -2.97
N LEU A 111 -8.76 14.20 -2.18
CA LEU A 111 -8.67 13.29 -1.04
C LEU A 111 -9.08 14.03 0.22
N ASP A 112 -10.07 13.51 0.94
CA ASP A 112 -10.43 13.95 2.29
C ASP A 112 -9.31 13.50 3.27
N PRO A 113 -8.54 14.43 3.86
CA PRO A 113 -7.43 14.10 4.75
C PRO A 113 -7.88 13.67 6.16
N GLU A 114 -9.17 13.77 6.49
CA GLU A 114 -9.71 13.28 7.75
C GLU A 114 -10.25 11.85 7.59
N ARG A 115 -10.92 11.56 6.47
CA ARG A 115 -11.63 10.29 6.24
C ARG A 115 -10.89 9.31 5.32
N GLY A 116 -9.93 9.82 4.54
CA GLY A 116 -9.24 9.05 3.50
C GLY A 116 -10.11 8.73 2.28
N ASP A 117 -11.23 9.44 2.11
CA ASP A 117 -12.16 9.25 0.99
C ASP A 117 -11.72 10.06 -0.24
N VAL A 118 -11.83 9.46 -1.42
CA VAL A 118 -11.65 10.16 -2.70
C VAL A 118 -13.02 10.68 -3.14
N LEU A 119 -13.13 12.00 -3.31
CA LEU A 119 -14.36 12.71 -3.60
C LEU A 119 -14.25 13.49 -4.92
N PRO A 120 -15.35 13.71 -5.66
CA PRO A 120 -15.33 14.60 -6.82
C PRO A 120 -14.88 16.02 -6.45
N ALA A 121 -14.06 16.64 -7.29
CA ALA A 121 -13.65 18.02 -7.07
C ALA A 121 -14.87 18.96 -7.13
N GLY A 122 -14.98 19.84 -6.14
CA GLY A 122 -16.09 20.79 -6.01
C GLY A 122 -17.25 20.33 -5.13
N GLU A 123 -17.26 19.06 -4.68
CA GLU A 123 -18.23 18.55 -3.70
C GLU A 123 -17.70 18.62 -2.25
N ALA A 124 -16.38 18.75 -2.08
CA ALA A 124 -15.73 18.83 -0.78
C ALA A 124 -14.41 19.61 -0.84
N ASP A 125 -14.00 20.16 0.30
CA ASP A 125 -12.63 20.63 0.53
C ASP A 125 -11.72 19.43 0.79
N GLY A 126 -10.56 19.37 0.14
CA GLY A 126 -9.63 18.26 0.28
C GLY A 126 -8.32 18.48 -0.46
N LEU A 127 -7.41 17.51 -0.37
CA LEU A 127 -6.12 17.53 -1.06
C LEU A 127 -6.35 17.20 -2.55
N PRO A 128 -6.00 18.10 -3.49
CA PRO A 128 -6.17 17.81 -4.92
C PRO A 128 -5.32 16.60 -5.32
N VAL A 129 -5.97 15.56 -5.84
CA VAL A 129 -5.27 14.40 -6.39
C VAL A 129 -4.71 14.79 -7.76
N PRO A 130 -3.39 14.74 -7.97
CA PRO A 130 -2.80 15.20 -9.21
C PRO A 130 -3.14 14.23 -10.34
N PRO A 131 -3.59 14.72 -11.50
CA PRO A 131 -3.70 13.88 -12.68
C PRO A 131 -2.29 13.44 -13.12
N GLY A 132 -2.14 12.20 -13.55
CA GLY A 132 -0.84 11.67 -13.94
C GLY A 132 -0.91 10.41 -14.78
N VAL A 133 0.13 10.20 -15.60
CA VAL A 133 0.36 8.93 -16.28
C VAL A 133 0.99 7.98 -15.28
N LEU A 134 0.22 6.99 -14.82
CA LEU A 134 0.70 6.01 -13.88
C LEU A 134 1.41 4.83 -14.57
N PRO A 135 2.34 4.16 -13.87
CA PRO A 135 2.95 2.93 -14.37
C PRO A 135 1.92 1.83 -14.63
N GLU A 136 2.26 0.90 -15.51
CA GLU A 136 1.42 -0.27 -15.79
C GLU A 136 1.38 -1.23 -14.60
N GLY A 137 0.24 -1.88 -14.42
CA GLY A 137 0.01 -2.83 -13.33
C GLY A 137 -0.60 -2.17 -12.09
N GLU A 138 -1.59 -2.84 -11.51
CA GLU A 138 -2.31 -2.36 -10.33
C GLU A 138 -1.38 -2.12 -9.13
N ASP A 139 -0.42 -3.01 -8.89
CA ASP A 139 0.58 -2.88 -7.83
C ASP A 139 1.40 -1.59 -7.98
N ALA A 140 1.95 -1.35 -9.18
CA ALA A 140 2.75 -0.15 -9.43
C ALA A 140 1.91 1.14 -9.33
N ARG A 141 0.65 1.10 -9.76
CA ARG A 141 -0.29 2.22 -9.57
C ARG A 141 -0.56 2.50 -8.09
N ARG A 142 -0.74 1.46 -7.28
CA ARG A 142 -0.88 1.57 -5.82
C ARG A 142 0.36 2.20 -5.20
N GLY A 143 1.55 1.81 -5.67
CA GLY A 143 2.81 2.41 -5.26
C GLY A 143 2.92 3.89 -5.61
N ALA A 144 2.51 4.30 -6.81
CA ALA A 144 2.48 5.71 -7.18
C ALA A 144 1.56 6.55 -6.27
N ALA A 145 0.38 6.02 -5.94
CA ALA A 145 -0.52 6.65 -4.97
C ALA A 145 0.10 6.75 -3.57
N ARG A 146 0.82 5.72 -3.12
CA ARG A 146 1.57 5.72 -1.84
C ARG A 146 2.65 6.81 -1.83
N ALA A 147 3.46 6.91 -2.87
CA ALA A 147 4.51 7.93 -2.96
C ALA A 147 3.92 9.35 -2.92
N TRP A 148 2.83 9.58 -3.65
CA TRP A 148 2.14 10.87 -3.60
C TRP A 148 1.61 11.19 -2.21
N LEU A 149 0.96 10.22 -1.55
CA LEU A 149 0.41 10.37 -0.20
C LEU A 149 1.50 10.70 0.83
N ALA A 150 2.66 10.04 0.74
CA ALA A 150 3.83 10.34 1.55
C ALA A 150 4.33 11.77 1.34
N GLY A 151 4.31 12.26 0.10
CA GLY A 151 4.59 13.67 -0.23
C GLY A 151 3.61 14.66 0.41
N GLN A 152 2.40 14.22 0.77
CA GLN A 152 1.42 15.01 1.53
C GLN A 152 1.59 14.87 3.06
N GLY A 153 2.56 14.08 3.54
CA GLY A 153 2.80 13.85 4.97
C GLY A 153 2.00 12.69 5.58
N PHE A 154 1.33 11.89 4.74
CA PHE A 154 0.50 10.78 5.18
C PHE A 154 1.09 9.43 4.78
N ARG A 155 0.75 8.38 5.52
CA ARG A 155 0.96 6.99 5.13
C ARG A 155 -0.37 6.24 5.10
N PRO A 156 -0.54 5.26 4.21
CA PRO A 156 -1.75 4.47 4.19
C PRO A 156 -1.89 3.68 5.49
N ALA A 157 -3.10 3.63 6.02
CA ALA A 157 -3.48 2.76 7.12
C ALA A 157 -4.72 1.94 6.71
N PRO A 158 -4.90 0.73 7.28
CA PRO A 158 -6.14 -0.02 7.11
C PRO A 158 -7.36 0.78 7.55
N ARG A 159 -8.49 0.58 6.88
CA ARG A 159 -9.76 1.17 7.33
C ARG A 159 -10.30 0.38 8.52
N SER A 160 -10.29 0.97 9.71
CA SER A 160 -10.99 0.45 10.88
C SER A 160 -12.49 0.72 10.75
N LEU A 161 -13.30 -0.33 10.69
CA LEU A 161 -14.75 -0.27 10.79
C LEU A 161 -15.18 0.07 12.23
#